data_AF-A0A3A6P200-F1
#
_entry.id   AF-A0A3A6P200-F1
#
_cell.length_a   1.000
_cell.length_b   1.000
_cell.length_c   1.000
_cell.angle_alpha   90.00
_cell.angle_beta   90.00
_cell.angle_gamma   90.00
#
_symmetry.space_group_name_H-M   'P 1'
#
loop_
_entity.id
_entity.type
_entity.pdbx_description
1 polymer ?
#
loop_
_entity_poly.entity_id
_entity_poly.type
_entity_poly.pdbx_seq_one_letter_code
_entity_poly.pdbx_strand_id
1 'polypeptide(L)'
;MPEQFLTWEAVKNFANSAFTTSLLGALAGAFGGAYAAQLIAKRTKRRDDLLAEIRNVNAAISVAFSIVNSLLALKKQHVRSLLERHTEEEAKLREYKLKRDAGFIQGDAQHRFQADFQTLEPVSLPVAQLIELVLTKLSTAGRPLNLVISLTGTVDRLNALIAKRNTLISEFRASTFPEGANLVCMYFGLSYGDGHLNQEYPDAVRGIASYLDDLIFFSHLLCNDLREHGEILVKRFKSEVGGSAPRISQVRFDTPEAKDLIPPDANYASLLGAFLKRPEEEKVRWWKR
;
A
#
# COMPACT_ATOMS: atom_id res chain seq x y z
N MET A 1 -34.79 -71.94 38.89
CA MET A 1 -34.56 -70.86 37.90
C MET A 1 -33.63 -71.43 36.83
N PRO A 2 -34.09 -71.71 35.60
CA PRO A 2 -33.20 -72.12 34.53
C PRO A 2 -32.62 -70.88 33.85
N GLU A 3 -31.29 -70.81 33.83
CA GLU A 3 -30.50 -69.86 33.06
C GLU A 3 -30.82 -70.02 31.57
N GLN A 4 -31.42 -69.01 30.97
CA GLN A 4 -31.58 -68.91 29.52
C GLN A 4 -30.23 -68.53 28.91
N PHE A 5 -29.44 -69.53 28.52
CA PHE A 5 -28.27 -69.30 27.69
C PHE A 5 -28.70 -68.79 26.31
N LEU A 6 -28.10 -67.67 25.89
CA LEU A 6 -28.10 -67.20 24.50
C LEU A 6 -27.62 -68.35 23.60
N THR A 7 -28.54 -69.02 22.91
CA THR A 7 -28.19 -70.07 21.96
C THR A 7 -27.46 -69.44 20.77
N TRP A 8 -26.44 -70.14 20.25
CA TRP A 8 -25.71 -69.73 19.04
C TRP A 8 -26.63 -69.50 17.84
N GLU A 9 -27.77 -70.21 17.79
CA GLU A 9 -28.83 -69.99 16.81
C GLU A 9 -29.60 -68.68 17.01
N ALA A 10 -29.84 -68.24 18.25
CA ALA A 10 -30.43 -66.93 18.53
C ALA A 10 -29.50 -65.78 18.10
N VAL A 11 -28.19 -65.96 18.28
CA VAL A 11 -27.18 -64.99 17.81
C VAL A 11 -27.10 -64.97 16.28
N LYS A 12 -27.13 -66.14 15.61
CA LYS A 12 -27.20 -66.22 14.13
C LYS A 12 -28.47 -65.62 13.55
N ASN A 13 -29.64 -65.87 14.17
CA ASN A 13 -30.92 -65.33 13.69
C ASN A 13 -31.05 -63.83 13.95
N PHE A 14 -30.48 -63.31 15.05
CA PHE A 14 -30.38 -61.88 15.30
C PHE A 14 -29.45 -61.20 14.28
N ALA A 15 -28.31 -61.82 13.95
CA ALA A 15 -27.37 -61.34 12.93
C ALA A 15 -27.93 -61.39 11.49
N ASN A 16 -28.80 -62.36 11.17
CA ASN A 16 -29.49 -62.50 9.88
C ASN A 16 -30.85 -61.78 9.81
N SER A 17 -31.23 -61.00 10.83
CA SER A 17 -32.55 -60.39 10.88
C SER A 17 -32.65 -59.16 9.96
N ALA A 18 -33.85 -58.90 9.44
CA ALA A 18 -34.16 -57.66 8.73
C ALA A 18 -33.85 -56.40 9.57
N PHE A 19 -33.73 -56.54 10.90
CA PHE A 19 -33.33 -55.49 11.83
C PHE A 19 -31.83 -55.14 11.74
N THR A 20 -30.92 -56.10 11.66
CA THR A 20 -29.47 -55.83 11.50
C THR A 20 -29.15 -55.29 10.12
N THR A 21 -29.79 -55.79 9.07
CA THR A 21 -29.66 -55.24 7.71
C THR A 21 -30.24 -53.82 7.60
N SER A 22 -31.37 -53.55 8.24
CA SER A 22 -31.95 -52.19 8.26
C SER A 22 -31.17 -51.23 9.17
N LEU A 23 -30.58 -51.70 10.27
CA LEU A 23 -29.71 -50.91 11.13
C LEU A 23 -28.38 -50.58 10.44
N LEU A 24 -27.73 -51.55 9.79
CA LEU A 24 -26.52 -51.31 9.00
C LEU A 24 -26.80 -50.42 7.77
N GLY A 25 -27.94 -50.61 7.10
CA GLY A 25 -28.39 -49.74 6.01
C GLY A 25 -28.68 -48.31 6.47
N ALA A 26 -29.32 -48.14 7.64
CA ALA A 26 -29.58 -46.84 8.24
C ALA A 26 -28.29 -46.14 8.71
N LEU A 27 -27.35 -46.87 9.31
CA LEU A 27 -26.05 -46.35 9.72
C LEU A 27 -25.18 -45.99 8.50
N ALA A 28 -25.15 -46.81 7.46
CA ALA A 28 -24.44 -46.52 6.22
C ALA A 28 -25.06 -45.32 5.48
N GLY A 29 -26.40 -45.24 5.43
CA GLY A 29 -27.14 -44.11 4.86
C GLY A 29 -26.94 -42.81 5.65
N ALA A 30 -26.97 -42.87 6.98
CA ALA A 30 -26.71 -41.71 7.85
C ALA A 30 -25.25 -41.24 7.77
N PHE A 31 -24.30 -42.18 7.77
CA PHE A 31 -22.87 -41.86 7.60
C PHE A 31 -22.58 -41.29 6.22
N GLY A 32 -23.10 -41.92 5.16
CA GLY A 32 -22.96 -41.44 3.78
C GLY A 32 -23.63 -40.07 3.58
N GLY A 33 -24.83 -39.88 4.14
CA GLY A 33 -25.55 -38.60 4.13
C GLY A 33 -24.82 -37.50 4.89
N ALA A 34 -24.30 -37.78 6.09
CA ALA A 34 -23.51 -36.84 6.87
C ALA A 34 -22.20 -36.47 6.16
N TYR A 35 -21.50 -37.44 5.56
CA TYR A 35 -20.29 -37.20 4.78
C TYR A 35 -20.57 -36.34 3.54
N ALA A 36 -21.63 -36.64 2.78
CA ALA A 36 -22.05 -35.84 1.64
C ALA A 36 -22.43 -34.40 2.06
N ALA A 37 -23.18 -34.25 3.16
CA ALA A 37 -23.53 -32.95 3.72
C ALA A 37 -22.29 -32.16 4.15
N GLN A 38 -21.30 -32.80 4.78
CA GLN A 38 -20.03 -32.16 5.12
C GLN A 38 -19.24 -31.70 3.89
N LEU A 39 -19.20 -32.49 2.82
CA LEU A 39 -18.55 -32.10 1.57
C LEU A 39 -19.23 -30.89 0.92
N ILE A 40 -20.57 -30.89 0.86
CA ILE A 40 -21.35 -29.76 0.34
C ILE A 40 -21.11 -28.52 1.20
N ALA A 41 -21.19 -28.63 2.52
CA ALA A 41 -20.96 -27.52 3.44
C ALA A 41 -19.56 -26.94 3.29
N LYS A 42 -18.51 -27.78 3.19
CA LYS A 42 -17.13 -27.33 2.93
C LYS A 42 -17.01 -26.60 1.59
N ARG A 43 -17.64 -27.11 0.53
CA ARG A 43 -17.60 -26.49 -0.81
C ARG A 43 -18.32 -25.15 -0.84
N THR A 44 -19.50 -25.05 -0.22
CA THR A 44 -20.26 -23.79 -0.10
C THR A 44 -19.48 -22.76 0.73
N LYS A 45 -18.96 -23.16 1.90
CA LYS A 45 -18.14 -22.27 2.71
C LYS A 45 -16.91 -21.77 1.93
N ARG A 46 -16.22 -22.66 1.22
CA ARG A 46 -15.07 -22.29 0.39
C ARG A 46 -15.43 -21.31 -0.72
N ARG A 47 -16.60 -21.49 -1.35
CA ARG A 47 -17.16 -20.55 -2.33
C ARG A 47 -17.35 -19.17 -1.71
N ASP A 48 -17.99 -19.12 -0.55
CA ASP A 48 -18.32 -17.87 0.12
C ASP A 48 -17.07 -17.13 0.59
N ASP A 49 -16.09 -17.84 1.16
CA ASP A 49 -14.80 -17.29 1.58
C ASP A 49 -14.05 -16.66 0.40
N LEU A 50 -13.93 -17.38 -0.72
CA LEU A 50 -13.24 -16.86 -1.92
C LEU A 50 -13.98 -15.67 -2.55
N LEU A 51 -15.31 -15.68 -2.59
CA LEU A 51 -16.10 -14.55 -3.09
C LEU A 51 -15.94 -13.32 -2.20
N ALA A 52 -15.96 -13.51 -0.88
CA ALA A 52 -15.74 -12.44 0.07
C ALA A 52 -14.35 -11.82 -0.13
N GLU A 53 -13.30 -12.65 -0.23
CA GLU A 53 -11.94 -12.17 -0.45
C GLU A 53 -11.80 -11.42 -1.78
N ILE A 54 -12.34 -11.94 -2.89
CA ILE A 54 -12.34 -11.25 -4.20
C ILE A 54 -13.01 -9.87 -4.12
N ARG A 55 -14.13 -9.76 -3.40
CA ARG A 55 -14.82 -8.47 -3.20
C ARG A 55 -13.97 -7.50 -2.38
N ASN A 56 -13.32 -8.00 -1.33
CA ASN A 56 -12.41 -7.18 -0.50
C ASN A 56 -11.18 -6.72 -1.30
N VAL A 57 -10.66 -7.54 -2.23
CA VAL A 57 -9.58 -7.12 -3.14
C VAL A 57 -10.02 -5.92 -3.98
N ASN A 58 -11.22 -5.98 -4.59
CA ASN A 58 -11.74 -4.86 -5.39
C ASN A 58 -11.97 -3.59 -4.56
N ALA A 59 -12.42 -3.74 -3.30
CA ALA A 59 -12.53 -2.62 -2.38
C ALA A 59 -11.15 -2.02 -2.07
N ALA A 60 -10.16 -2.87 -1.78
CA ALA A 60 -8.79 -2.43 -1.48
C ALA A 60 -8.14 -1.71 -2.68
N ILE A 61 -8.32 -2.23 -3.90
CA ILE A 61 -7.85 -1.59 -5.14
C ILE A 61 -8.49 -0.21 -5.29
N SER A 62 -9.80 -0.09 -5.03
CA SER A 62 -10.52 1.20 -5.14
C SER A 62 -10.01 2.23 -4.14
N VAL A 63 -9.76 1.82 -2.89
CA VAL A 63 -9.22 2.70 -1.84
C VAL A 63 -7.78 3.09 -2.16
N ALA A 64 -6.93 2.14 -2.56
CA ALA A 64 -5.55 2.43 -2.94
C ALA A 64 -5.48 3.39 -4.15
N PHE A 65 -6.34 3.20 -5.16
CA PHE A 65 -6.43 4.10 -6.29
C PHE A 65 -6.90 5.51 -5.90
N SER A 66 -7.87 5.62 -5.00
CA SER A 66 -8.29 6.91 -4.44
C SER A 66 -7.13 7.64 -3.79
N ILE A 67 -6.29 6.93 -3.01
CA ILE A 67 -5.09 7.48 -2.39
C ILE A 67 -4.12 7.99 -3.47
N VAL A 68 -3.79 7.16 -4.48
CA VAL A 68 -2.91 7.56 -5.58
C VAL A 68 -3.41 8.85 -6.25
N ASN A 69 -4.70 8.92 -6.59
CA ASN A 69 -5.26 10.08 -7.28
C ASN A 69 -5.17 11.37 -6.46
N SER A 70 -5.47 11.30 -5.16
CA SER A 70 -5.34 12.46 -4.27
C SER A 70 -3.91 12.97 -4.21
N LEU A 71 -2.94 12.05 -4.13
CA LEU A 71 -1.51 12.38 -4.09
C LEU A 71 -1.01 12.95 -5.42
N LEU A 72 -1.43 12.37 -6.55
CA LEU A 72 -1.11 12.88 -7.89
C LEU A 72 -1.66 14.29 -8.10
N ALA A 73 -2.86 14.57 -7.61
CA ALA A 73 -3.44 15.91 -7.65
C ALA A 73 -2.58 16.90 -6.85
N LEU A 74 -2.24 16.57 -5.60
CA LEU A 74 -1.35 17.39 -4.77
C LEU A 74 0.02 17.64 -5.42
N LYS A 75 0.62 16.59 -5.99
CA LYS A 75 1.92 16.69 -6.68
C LYS A 75 1.84 17.64 -7.85
N LYS A 76 0.84 17.45 -8.71
CA LYS A 76 0.65 18.25 -9.93
C LYS A 76 0.30 19.70 -9.64
N GLN A 77 -0.59 19.94 -8.68
CA GLN A 77 -1.14 21.28 -8.43
C GLN A 77 -0.20 22.15 -7.60
N HIS A 78 0.56 21.55 -6.67
CA HIS A 78 1.28 22.32 -5.66
C HIS A 78 2.75 21.92 -5.55
N VAL A 79 3.02 20.66 -5.19
CA VAL A 79 4.34 20.26 -4.69
C VAL A 79 5.42 20.29 -5.76
N ARG A 80 5.11 19.92 -7.01
CA ARG A 80 6.08 20.01 -8.12
C ARG A 80 6.56 21.45 -8.31
N SER A 81 5.63 22.39 -8.47
CA SER A 81 5.96 23.80 -8.66
C SER A 81 6.70 24.41 -7.46
N LEU A 82 6.41 23.94 -6.25
CA LEU A 82 7.07 24.39 -5.03
C LEU A 82 8.55 23.99 -5.04
N LEU A 83 8.84 22.72 -5.33
CA LEU A 83 10.20 22.22 -5.37
C LEU A 83 11.01 22.86 -6.52
N GLU A 84 10.41 22.94 -7.71
CA GLU A 84 11.04 23.53 -8.90
C GLU A 84 11.44 24.98 -8.63
N ARG A 85 10.48 25.83 -8.17
CA ARG A 85 10.76 27.24 -7.87
C ARG A 85 11.80 27.41 -6.78
N HIS A 86 11.73 26.63 -5.70
CA HIS A 86 12.75 26.68 -4.66
C HIS A 86 14.15 26.34 -5.21
N THR A 87 14.25 25.27 -6.00
CA THR A 87 15.52 24.80 -6.57
C THR A 87 16.09 25.79 -7.59
N GLU A 88 15.23 26.39 -8.42
CA GLU A 88 15.61 27.43 -9.37
C GLU A 88 16.17 28.67 -8.68
N GLU A 89 15.50 29.16 -7.63
CA GLU A 89 15.98 30.31 -6.87
C GLU A 89 17.27 30.00 -6.09
N GLU A 90 17.41 28.77 -5.56
CA GLU A 90 18.65 28.30 -4.94
C GLU A 90 19.81 28.30 -5.95
N ALA A 91 19.56 27.85 -7.18
CA ALA A 91 20.55 27.87 -8.27
C ALA A 91 20.95 29.30 -8.67
N LYS A 92 19.98 30.21 -8.83
CA LYS A 92 20.23 31.64 -9.12
C LYS A 92 21.07 32.29 -8.03
N LEU A 93 20.79 31.98 -6.76
CA LEU A 93 21.57 32.49 -5.63
C LEU A 93 23.00 31.97 -5.64
N ARG A 94 23.21 30.68 -5.94
CA ARG A 94 24.56 30.10 -6.09
C ARG A 94 25.33 30.76 -7.23
N GLU A 95 24.70 30.92 -8.40
CA GLU A 95 25.31 31.60 -9.54
C GLU A 95 25.66 33.06 -9.22
N TYR A 96 24.76 33.77 -8.53
CA TYR A 96 25.00 35.13 -8.06
C TYR A 96 26.24 35.23 -7.16
N LYS A 97 26.37 34.34 -6.17
CA LYS A 97 27.53 34.28 -5.28
C LYS A 97 28.82 34.04 -6.07
N LEU A 98 28.83 33.07 -6.98
CA LEU A 98 29.99 32.77 -7.81
C LEU A 98 30.43 33.97 -8.67
N LYS A 99 29.49 34.65 -9.33
CA LYS A 99 29.80 35.83 -10.15
C LYS A 99 30.32 37.00 -9.32
N ARG A 100 29.78 37.19 -8.12
CA ARG A 100 30.26 38.22 -7.18
C ARG A 100 31.67 37.92 -6.70
N ASP A 101 31.94 36.67 -6.31
CA ASP A 101 33.25 36.26 -5.81
C ASP A 101 34.32 36.32 -6.92
N ALA A 102 33.92 36.12 -8.18
CA ALA A 102 34.77 36.31 -9.36
C ALA A 102 34.89 37.77 -9.83
N GLY A 103 34.25 38.73 -9.16
CA GLY A 103 34.33 40.16 -9.48
C GLY A 103 33.53 40.61 -10.70
N PHE A 104 32.67 39.76 -11.27
CA PHE A 104 31.80 40.12 -12.39
C PHE A 104 30.60 40.98 -11.98
N ILE A 105 30.30 41.05 -10.68
CA ILE A 105 29.21 41.83 -10.11
C ILE A 105 29.78 42.78 -9.06
N GLN A 106 29.36 44.04 -9.09
CA GLN A 106 29.75 45.05 -8.10
C GLN A 106 29.30 44.64 -6.69
N GLY A 107 30.10 44.96 -5.67
CA GLY A 107 29.89 44.49 -4.30
C GLY A 107 28.58 44.96 -3.65
N ASP A 108 28.00 46.05 -4.14
CA ASP A 108 26.74 46.66 -3.69
C ASP A 108 25.51 46.15 -4.46
N ALA A 109 25.70 45.34 -5.51
CA ALA A 109 24.60 44.74 -6.23
C ALA A 109 23.74 43.90 -5.26
N GLN A 110 22.42 43.97 -5.42
CA GLN A 110 21.48 43.22 -4.60
C GLN A 110 20.98 41.99 -5.36
N HIS A 111 21.01 40.84 -4.70
CA HIS A 111 20.30 39.66 -5.20
C HIS A 111 18.82 39.78 -4.85
N ARG A 112 17.96 39.72 -5.88
CA ARG A 112 16.50 39.67 -5.71
C ARG A 112 16.02 38.26 -6.02
N PHE A 113 15.20 37.72 -5.14
CA PHE A 113 14.60 36.40 -5.28
C PHE A 113 13.12 36.46 -4.92
N GLN A 114 12.33 35.52 -5.41
CA GLN A 114 10.90 35.42 -5.11
C GLN A 114 10.64 34.28 -4.12
N ALA A 115 10.36 34.61 -2.87
CA ALA A 115 10.00 33.62 -1.86
C ALA A 115 8.55 33.14 -2.04
N ASP A 116 8.34 31.83 -2.14
CA ASP A 116 7.00 31.23 -2.11
C ASP A 116 6.54 30.95 -0.68
N PHE A 117 5.58 31.78 -0.22
CA PHE A 117 4.94 31.65 1.09
C PHE A 117 3.52 31.07 1.02
N GLN A 118 3.12 30.43 -0.08
CA GLN A 118 1.87 29.68 -0.12
C GLN A 118 1.91 28.54 0.89
N THR A 119 0.88 28.44 1.73
CA THR A 119 0.72 27.34 2.69
C THR A 119 0.11 26.13 2.00
N LEU A 120 0.42 24.93 2.50
CA LEU A 120 -0.19 23.69 2.04
C LEU A 120 -1.09 23.13 3.14
N GLU A 121 -2.23 22.57 2.76
CA GLU A 121 -3.08 21.85 3.70
C GLU A 121 -2.53 20.43 3.93
N PRO A 122 -2.57 19.92 5.18
CA PRO A 122 -2.29 18.51 5.45
C PRO A 122 -3.24 17.59 4.66
N VAL A 123 -2.73 16.45 4.22
CA VAL A 123 -3.53 15.47 3.50
C VAL A 123 -4.32 14.58 4.46
N SER A 124 -5.57 14.29 4.08
CA SER A 124 -6.41 13.29 4.73
C SER A 124 -6.66 12.15 3.76
N LEU A 125 -6.07 10.99 4.04
CA LEU A 125 -6.10 9.82 3.16
C LEU A 125 -6.77 8.63 3.88
N PRO A 126 -7.54 7.77 3.18
CA PRO A 126 -8.21 6.63 3.78
C PRO A 126 -7.28 5.44 4.07
N VAL A 127 -6.12 5.70 4.71
CA VAL A 127 -5.11 4.67 5.01
C VAL A 127 -5.61 3.67 6.05
N ALA A 128 -6.40 4.12 7.04
CA ALA A 128 -6.98 3.24 8.05
C ALA A 128 -7.94 2.20 7.43
N GLN A 129 -8.78 2.63 6.47
CA GLN A 129 -9.66 1.71 5.74
C GLN A 129 -8.85 0.74 4.87
N LEU A 130 -7.77 1.21 4.25
CA LEU A 130 -6.87 0.35 3.48
C LEU A 130 -6.18 -0.70 4.35
N ILE A 131 -5.71 -0.32 5.56
CA ILE A 131 -5.16 -1.24 6.56
C ILE A 131 -6.16 -2.32 6.91
N GLU A 132 -7.39 -1.94 7.25
CA GLU A 132 -8.42 -2.91 7.64
C GLU A 132 -8.65 -3.95 6.53
N LEU A 133 -8.81 -3.49 5.28
CA LEU A 133 -9.00 -4.37 4.14
C LEU A 133 -7.81 -5.30 3.93
N VAL A 134 -6.59 -4.76 3.82
CA VAL A 134 -5.42 -5.54 3.40
C VAL A 134 -4.90 -6.46 4.50
N LEU A 135 -4.82 -5.98 5.76
CA LEU A 135 -4.27 -6.78 6.86
C LEU A 135 -5.29 -7.75 7.46
N THR A 136 -6.59 -7.44 7.38
CA THR A 136 -7.63 -8.20 8.11
C THR A 136 -8.51 -9.03 7.21
N LYS A 137 -8.76 -8.57 5.97
CA LYS A 137 -9.75 -9.19 5.08
C LYS A 137 -9.13 -9.97 3.92
N LEU A 138 -7.83 -9.84 3.69
CA LEU A 138 -7.12 -10.49 2.59
C LEU A 138 -6.07 -11.47 3.09
N SER A 139 -5.91 -12.57 2.37
CA SER A 139 -4.86 -13.57 2.60
C SER A 139 -3.56 -13.18 1.88
N THR A 140 -3.17 -11.91 1.95
CA THR A 140 -1.93 -11.41 1.33
C THR A 140 -0.74 -11.56 2.27
N ALA A 141 0.48 -11.67 1.72
CA ALA A 141 1.72 -11.77 2.49
C ALA A 141 2.86 -11.06 1.78
N GLY A 142 3.91 -10.71 2.54
CA GLY A 142 5.11 -10.09 1.99
C GLY A 142 4.88 -8.63 1.62
N ARG A 143 5.20 -8.27 0.36
CA ARG A 143 5.26 -6.88 -0.10
C ARG A 143 3.97 -6.07 0.13
N PRO A 144 2.75 -6.54 -0.16
CA PRO A 144 1.54 -5.75 0.01
C PRO A 144 1.31 -5.30 1.45
N LEU A 145 1.60 -6.17 2.42
CA LEU A 145 1.48 -5.84 3.84
C LEU A 145 2.49 -4.77 4.24
N ASN A 146 3.74 -4.90 3.79
CA ASN A 146 4.78 -3.92 4.08
C ASN A 146 4.45 -2.54 3.47
N LEU A 147 3.95 -2.50 2.23
CA LEU A 147 3.55 -1.24 1.58
C LEU A 147 2.48 -0.51 2.39
N VAL A 148 1.46 -1.21 2.87
CA VAL A 148 0.38 -0.60 3.67
C VAL A 148 0.89 -0.08 5.02
N ILE A 149 1.79 -0.80 5.68
CA ILE A 149 2.41 -0.34 6.93
C ILE A 149 3.26 0.93 6.68
N SER A 150 4.05 0.94 5.60
CA SER A 150 4.86 2.09 5.21
C SER A 150 4.01 3.31 4.88
N LEU A 151 2.86 3.13 4.21
CA LEU A 151 1.95 4.24 3.88
C LEU A 151 1.56 5.05 5.12
N THR A 152 1.19 4.40 6.22
CA THR A 152 0.76 5.08 7.45
C THR A 152 1.85 6.01 8.00
N GLY A 153 3.05 5.47 8.21
CA GLY A 153 4.17 6.26 8.74
C GLY A 153 4.60 7.38 7.79
N THR A 154 4.51 7.16 6.49
CA THR A 154 4.88 8.18 5.49
C THR A 154 3.85 9.30 5.41
N VAL A 155 2.54 9.03 5.58
CA VAL A 155 1.51 10.08 5.63
C VAL A 155 1.74 11.00 6.83
N ASP A 156 2.01 10.45 8.00
CA ASP A 156 2.27 11.24 9.21
C ASP A 156 3.50 12.15 9.04
N ARG A 157 4.57 11.61 8.42
CA ARG A 157 5.80 12.37 8.12
C ARG A 157 5.56 13.49 7.10
N LEU A 158 4.79 13.22 6.04
CA LEU A 158 4.41 14.24 5.06
C LEU A 158 3.64 15.38 5.75
N ASN A 159 2.63 15.04 6.55
CA ASN A 159 1.81 16.02 7.26
C ASN A 159 2.63 16.82 8.28
N ALA A 160 3.56 16.19 8.99
CA ALA A 160 4.47 16.88 9.90
C ALA A 160 5.36 17.90 9.17
N LEU A 161 5.90 17.55 8.00
CA LEU A 161 6.71 18.49 7.21
C LEU A 161 5.88 19.63 6.61
N ILE A 162 4.66 19.36 6.15
CA ILE A 162 3.72 20.41 5.71
C ILE A 162 3.45 21.38 6.85
N ALA A 163 3.14 20.87 8.05
CA ALA A 163 2.90 21.70 9.22
C ALA A 163 4.14 22.53 9.59
N LYS A 164 5.32 21.91 9.66
CA LYS A 164 6.58 22.61 9.95
C LYS A 164 6.87 23.71 8.92
N ARG A 165 6.69 23.44 7.63
CA ARG A 165 6.85 24.45 6.57
C ARG A 165 5.88 25.63 6.75
N ASN A 166 4.62 25.37 7.09
CA ASN A 166 3.64 26.42 7.32
C ASN A 166 3.98 27.28 8.55
N THR A 167 4.51 26.66 9.61
CA THR A 167 5.04 27.38 10.78
C THR A 167 6.19 28.31 10.37
N LEU A 168 7.19 27.79 9.65
CA LEU A 168 8.33 28.58 9.16
C LEU A 168 7.89 29.74 8.27
N ILE A 169 6.91 29.53 7.39
CA ILE A 169 6.32 30.61 6.58
C ILE A 169 5.71 31.71 7.45
N SER A 170 5.04 31.34 8.54
CA SER A 170 4.44 32.32 9.45
C SER A 170 5.52 33.14 10.16
N GLU A 171 6.61 32.51 10.59
CA GLU A 171 7.78 33.18 11.16
C GLU A 171 8.45 34.12 10.14
N PHE A 172 8.57 33.70 8.88
CA PHE A 172 9.12 34.52 7.80
C PHE A 172 8.28 35.75 7.53
N ARG A 173 6.94 35.61 7.50
CA ARG A 173 6.01 36.73 7.35
C ARG A 173 6.08 37.70 8.52
N ALA A 174 6.28 37.18 9.74
CA ALA A 174 6.47 37.98 10.94
C ALA A 174 7.86 38.63 11.03
N SER A 175 8.77 38.36 10.09
CA SER A 175 10.18 38.79 10.12
C SER A 175 10.88 38.45 11.43
N THR A 176 10.50 37.33 12.04
CA THR A 176 11.07 36.86 13.31
C THR A 176 12.27 35.98 13.00
N PHE A 177 13.46 36.55 13.09
CA PHE A 177 14.70 35.84 12.79
C PHE A 177 15.64 35.86 14.01
N PRO A 178 16.43 34.78 14.23
CA PRO A 178 17.57 34.81 15.14
C PRO A 178 18.53 35.95 14.82
N GLU A 179 19.30 36.38 15.83
CA GLU A 179 20.32 37.40 15.66
C GLU A 179 21.33 37.02 14.56
N GLY A 180 21.71 38.00 13.74
CA GLY A 180 22.62 37.80 12.60
C GLY A 180 22.01 37.08 11.40
N ALA A 181 20.76 36.60 11.48
CA ALA A 181 20.06 35.98 10.37
C ALA A 181 19.17 36.96 9.59
N ASN A 182 18.83 36.58 8.37
CA ASN A 182 17.83 37.23 7.56
C ASN A 182 17.00 36.18 6.79
N LEU A 183 16.00 36.66 6.06
CA LEU A 183 15.12 35.79 5.28
C LEU A 183 15.89 34.91 4.28
N VAL A 184 16.91 35.43 3.59
CA VAL A 184 17.69 34.66 2.60
C VAL A 184 18.39 33.49 3.29
N CYS A 185 18.97 33.73 4.48
CA CYS A 185 19.62 32.69 5.26
C CYS A 185 18.64 31.59 5.68
N MET A 186 17.46 31.97 6.18
CA MET A 186 16.48 31.01 6.68
C MET A 186 15.74 30.26 5.55
N TYR A 187 15.48 30.95 4.44
CA TYR A 187 14.76 30.37 3.30
C TYR A 187 15.61 29.36 2.53
N PHE A 188 16.89 29.68 2.26
CA PHE A 188 17.78 28.80 1.48
C PHE A 188 18.69 27.92 2.34
N GLY A 189 18.60 28.05 3.66
CA GLY A 189 19.51 27.40 4.60
C GLY A 189 20.97 27.80 4.40
N LEU A 190 21.26 29.09 4.52
CA LEU A 190 22.63 29.57 4.52
C LEU A 190 23.14 29.81 5.93
N SER A 191 24.46 29.77 6.08
CA SER A 191 25.10 30.17 7.31
C SER A 191 24.86 31.65 7.64
N TYR A 192 24.75 31.96 8.93
CA TYR A 192 24.54 33.31 9.46
C TYR A 192 25.25 33.50 10.81
N GLY A 193 25.45 34.76 11.23
CA GLY A 193 26.19 35.11 12.45
C GLY A 193 27.56 34.42 12.53
N ASP A 194 27.86 33.81 13.67
CA ASP A 194 29.11 33.09 13.96
C ASP A 194 29.16 31.67 13.34
N GLY A 195 28.54 31.47 12.18
CA GLY A 195 28.55 30.19 11.46
C GLY A 195 27.37 29.27 11.77
N HIS A 196 26.31 29.77 12.39
CA HIS A 196 25.07 29.02 12.59
C HIS A 196 24.41 28.65 11.25
N LEU A 197 23.75 27.50 11.18
CA LEU A 197 23.09 26.99 9.99
C LEU A 197 21.70 26.46 10.35
N ASN A 198 20.69 26.86 9.59
CA ASN A 198 19.33 26.33 9.71
C ASN A 198 18.88 25.78 8.34
N GLN A 199 18.67 24.47 8.23
CA GLN A 199 18.20 23.82 6.99
C GLN A 199 16.71 23.45 7.03
N GLU A 200 15.97 23.86 8.05
CA GLU A 200 14.62 23.35 8.29
C GLU A 200 13.65 23.63 7.14
N TYR A 201 13.71 24.82 6.53
CA TYR A 201 12.85 25.14 5.39
C TYR A 201 13.21 24.37 4.11
N PRO A 202 14.45 24.41 3.60
CA PRO A 202 14.80 23.66 2.39
C PRO A 202 14.64 22.14 2.58
N ASP A 203 14.94 21.61 3.76
CA ASP A 203 14.73 20.19 4.07
C ASP A 203 13.25 19.83 4.13
N ALA A 204 12.39 20.72 4.66
CA ALA A 204 10.95 20.51 4.62
C ALA A 204 10.42 20.50 3.17
N VAL A 205 10.87 21.42 2.30
CA VAL A 205 10.46 21.45 0.89
C VAL A 205 10.86 20.16 0.16
N ARG A 206 12.12 19.74 0.29
CA ARG A 206 12.62 18.50 -0.34
C ARG A 206 11.94 17.27 0.25
N GLY A 207 11.75 17.24 1.57
CA GLY A 207 11.11 16.13 2.27
C GLY A 207 9.63 15.98 1.91
N ILE A 208 8.88 17.08 1.73
CA ILE A 208 7.50 17.04 1.24
C ILE A 208 7.44 16.36 -0.14
N ALA A 209 8.32 16.74 -1.07
CA ALA A 209 8.36 16.12 -2.39
C ALA A 209 8.74 14.64 -2.32
N SER A 210 9.75 14.29 -1.51
CA SER A 210 10.20 12.90 -1.36
C SER A 210 9.12 12.00 -0.75
N TYR A 211 8.50 12.39 0.37
CA TYR A 211 7.47 11.57 0.98
C TYR A 211 6.19 11.50 0.14
N LEU A 212 5.88 12.55 -0.64
CA LEU A 212 4.78 12.48 -1.60
C LEU A 212 5.07 11.45 -2.69
N ASP A 213 6.30 11.39 -3.18
CA ASP A 213 6.75 10.38 -4.14
C ASP A 213 6.67 8.96 -3.55
N ASP A 214 7.14 8.77 -2.32
CA ASP A 214 7.02 7.48 -1.61
C ASP A 214 5.56 7.01 -1.54
N LEU A 215 4.65 7.90 -1.14
CA LEU A 215 3.22 7.57 -1.04
C LEU A 215 2.62 7.22 -2.39
N ILE A 216 2.93 7.98 -3.45
CA ILE A 216 2.46 7.70 -4.81
C ILE A 216 2.97 6.32 -5.25
N PHE A 217 4.27 6.07 -5.07
CA PHE A 217 4.89 4.81 -5.46
C PHE A 217 4.30 3.62 -4.71
N PHE A 218 4.19 3.68 -3.37
CA PHE A 218 3.67 2.58 -2.57
C PHE A 218 2.22 2.26 -2.88
N SER A 219 1.37 3.29 -3.01
CA SER A 219 -0.06 3.09 -3.31
C SER A 219 -0.28 2.61 -4.76
N HIS A 220 0.53 3.07 -5.72
CA HIS A 220 0.54 2.58 -7.09
C HIS A 220 0.95 1.09 -7.14
N LEU A 221 2.08 0.75 -6.52
CA LEU A 221 2.60 -0.62 -6.48
C LEU A 221 1.62 -1.56 -5.79
N LEU A 222 0.97 -1.10 -4.72
CA LEU A 222 -0.05 -1.87 -4.02
C LEU A 222 -1.26 -2.18 -4.91
N CYS A 223 -1.70 -1.25 -5.77
CA CYS A 223 -2.77 -1.53 -6.73
C CYS A 223 -2.40 -2.70 -7.65
N ASN A 224 -1.15 -2.74 -8.11
CA ASN A 224 -0.64 -3.81 -8.97
C ASN A 224 -0.55 -5.15 -8.23
N ASP A 225 -0.04 -5.14 -7.00
CA ASP A 225 0.06 -6.36 -6.19
C ASP A 225 -1.31 -6.94 -5.83
N LEU A 226 -2.27 -6.07 -5.47
CA LEU A 226 -3.65 -6.49 -5.17
C LEU A 226 -4.35 -7.05 -6.40
N ARG A 227 -4.08 -6.49 -7.59
CA ARG A 227 -4.58 -7.05 -8.85
C ARG A 227 -4.01 -8.45 -9.10
N GLU A 228 -2.71 -8.64 -8.96
CA GLU A 228 -2.05 -9.95 -9.12
C GLU A 228 -2.65 -10.98 -8.14
N HIS A 229 -2.84 -10.60 -6.87
CA HIS A 229 -3.50 -11.46 -5.87
C HIS A 229 -4.94 -11.79 -6.25
N GLY A 230 -5.73 -10.80 -6.65
CA GLY A 230 -7.10 -11.00 -7.10
C GLY A 230 -7.21 -11.95 -8.28
N GLU A 231 -6.31 -11.86 -9.25
CA GLU A 231 -6.28 -12.75 -10.41
C GLU A 231 -5.98 -14.21 -10.00
N ILE A 232 -5.11 -14.42 -9.01
CA ILE A 232 -4.85 -15.74 -8.43
C ILE A 232 -6.12 -16.28 -7.75
N LEU A 233 -6.85 -15.45 -6.98
CA LEU A 233 -8.10 -15.86 -6.34
C LEU A 233 -9.18 -16.23 -7.35
N VAL A 234 -9.33 -15.46 -8.44
CA VAL A 234 -10.28 -15.77 -9.51
C VAL A 234 -9.95 -17.10 -10.20
N LYS A 235 -8.66 -17.36 -10.47
CA LYS A 235 -8.22 -18.65 -11.01
C LYS A 235 -8.55 -19.80 -10.05
N ARG A 236 -8.26 -19.61 -8.75
CA ARG A 236 -8.55 -20.58 -7.69
C ARG A 236 -10.05 -20.87 -7.54
N PHE A 237 -10.88 -19.83 -7.60
CA PHE A 237 -12.34 -19.95 -7.54
C PHE A 237 -12.87 -20.84 -8.68
N LYS A 238 -12.42 -20.56 -9.91
CA LYS A 238 -12.82 -21.34 -11.09
C LYS A 238 -12.39 -22.81 -10.98
N SER A 239 -11.20 -23.09 -10.45
CA SER A 239 -10.69 -24.47 -10.33
C SER A 239 -11.28 -25.27 -9.17
N GLU A 240 -11.47 -24.65 -7.99
CA GLU A 240 -11.88 -25.36 -6.77
C GLU A 240 -13.40 -25.46 -6.63
N VAL A 241 -14.12 -24.40 -7.04
CA VAL A 241 -15.56 -24.28 -6.80
C VAL A 241 -16.35 -24.40 -8.11
N GLY A 242 -15.83 -23.81 -9.18
CA GLY A 242 -16.52 -23.69 -10.47
C GLY A 242 -17.52 -22.52 -10.50
N GLY A 243 -17.99 -22.17 -11.70
CA GLY A 243 -18.91 -21.06 -11.92
C GLY A 243 -18.21 -19.72 -12.23
N SER A 244 -18.96 -18.62 -12.11
CA SER A 244 -18.49 -17.27 -12.42
C SER A 244 -18.03 -16.55 -11.16
N ALA A 245 -16.80 -16.04 -11.18
CA ALA A 245 -16.26 -15.13 -10.17
C ALA A 245 -16.41 -13.67 -10.62
N PRO A 246 -16.53 -12.71 -9.68
CA PRO A 246 -16.40 -11.30 -10.00
C PRO A 246 -15.08 -11.00 -10.72
N ARG A 247 -15.10 -10.02 -11.62
CA ARG A 247 -13.88 -9.52 -12.26
C ARG A 247 -13.08 -8.69 -11.26
N ILE A 248 -11.76 -8.74 -11.38
CA ILE A 248 -10.86 -7.87 -10.62
C ILE A 248 -10.84 -6.50 -11.28
N SER A 249 -10.98 -5.46 -10.48
CA SER A 249 -10.90 -4.08 -10.93
C SER A 249 -9.54 -3.81 -11.59
N GLN A 250 -9.57 -3.24 -12.79
CA GLN A 250 -8.38 -2.79 -13.49
C GLN A 250 -8.25 -1.29 -13.31
N VAL A 251 -7.10 -0.87 -12.82
CA VAL A 251 -6.73 0.53 -12.70
C VAL A 251 -5.62 0.79 -13.70
N ARG A 252 -5.75 1.91 -14.41
CA ARG A 252 -4.80 2.33 -15.44
C ARG A 252 -4.14 3.63 -15.05
N PHE A 253 -2.82 3.68 -15.18
CA PHE A 253 -1.98 4.81 -14.81
C PHE A 253 -1.25 5.43 -16.01
N ASP A 254 -1.67 5.12 -17.25
CA ASP A 254 -0.93 5.53 -18.45
C ASP A 254 -0.75 7.06 -18.55
N THR A 255 -1.77 7.83 -18.14
CA THR A 255 -1.72 9.31 -18.19
C THR A 255 -0.76 9.91 -17.16
N PRO A 256 -0.80 9.53 -15.86
CA PRO A 256 0.20 10.03 -14.91
C PRO A 256 1.62 9.51 -15.16
N GLU A 257 1.77 8.28 -15.66
CA GLU A 257 3.08 7.75 -16.12
C GLU A 257 3.65 8.62 -17.25
N ALA A 258 2.85 8.91 -18.28
CA ALA A 258 3.27 9.77 -19.40
C ALA A 258 3.56 11.24 -19.01
N LYS A 259 3.26 11.65 -17.78
CA LYS A 259 3.50 13.01 -17.25
C LYS A 259 4.60 13.04 -16.18
N ASP A 260 5.33 11.94 -16.02
CA ASP A 260 6.38 11.76 -15.01
C ASP A 260 5.87 12.10 -13.58
N LEU A 261 4.59 11.79 -13.32
CA LEU A 261 3.99 12.03 -12.00
C LEU A 261 4.22 10.84 -11.06
N ILE A 262 4.35 9.63 -11.61
CA ILE A 262 4.68 8.43 -10.84
C ILE A 262 6.21 8.31 -10.78
N PRO A 263 6.80 8.15 -9.57
CA PRO A 263 8.23 7.94 -9.43
C PRO A 263 8.69 6.64 -10.12
N PRO A 264 9.89 6.63 -10.73
CA PRO A 264 10.39 5.45 -11.40
C PRO A 264 10.82 4.36 -10.42
N ASP A 265 10.63 3.10 -10.80
CA ASP A 265 11.03 1.91 -10.03
C ASP A 265 12.49 1.92 -9.59
N ALA A 266 13.37 2.54 -10.37
CA ALA A 266 14.80 2.66 -10.08
C ALA A 266 15.07 3.33 -8.72
N ASN A 267 14.22 4.28 -8.30
CA ASN A 267 14.34 4.96 -7.01
C ASN A 267 14.06 4.02 -5.82
N TYR A 268 13.40 2.87 -6.07
CA TYR A 268 12.94 1.93 -5.05
C TYR A 268 13.51 0.52 -5.25
N ALA A 269 14.61 0.38 -6.01
CA ALA A 269 15.21 -0.92 -6.33
C ALA A 269 15.53 -1.77 -5.08
N SER A 270 15.97 -1.13 -3.98
CA SER A 270 16.23 -1.79 -2.70
C SER A 270 14.96 -2.41 -2.11
N LEU A 271 13.85 -1.65 -2.07
CA LEU A 271 12.56 -2.14 -1.61
C LEU A 271 12.04 -3.27 -2.49
N LEU A 272 12.14 -3.12 -3.82
CA LEU A 272 11.70 -4.12 -4.78
C LEU A 272 12.53 -5.42 -4.66
N GLY A 273 13.83 -5.30 -4.42
CA GLY A 273 14.76 -6.42 -4.25
C GLY A 273 14.58 -7.18 -2.93
N ALA A 274 14.04 -6.53 -1.88
CA ALA A 274 13.81 -7.16 -0.58
C ALA A 274 12.73 -8.26 -0.60
N PHE A 275 11.84 -8.25 -1.60
CA PHE A 275 10.75 -9.22 -1.74
C PHE A 275 11.00 -10.15 -2.93
N LEU A 276 11.68 -11.26 -2.68
CA LEU A 276 11.87 -12.30 -3.69
C LEU A 276 10.53 -12.96 -4.02
N LYS A 277 10.15 -12.97 -5.32
CA LYS A 277 9.05 -13.83 -5.77
C LYS A 277 9.48 -15.28 -5.53
N ARG A 278 8.70 -16.04 -4.75
CA ARG A 278 8.95 -17.48 -4.59
C ARG A 278 8.89 -18.08 -6.01
N PRO A 279 9.91 -18.85 -6.45
CA PRO A 279 9.86 -19.49 -7.75
C PRO A 279 8.59 -20.35 -7.81
N GLU A 280 7.85 -20.27 -8.92
CA GLU A 280 6.71 -21.15 -9.17
C GLU A 280 7.24 -22.58 -9.10
N GLU A 281 6.77 -23.37 -8.12
CA GLU A 281 7.09 -24.79 -8.07
C GLU A 281 6.59 -25.41 -9.38
N GLU A 282 7.53 -25.82 -10.23
CA GLU A 282 7.22 -26.60 -11.42
C GLU A 282 6.38 -27.79 -10.96
N LYS A 283 5.11 -27.82 -11.35
CA LYS A 283 4.23 -28.95 -11.08
C LYS A 283 4.85 -30.17 -11.75
N VAL A 284 5.58 -30.97 -10.99
CA VAL A 284 6.10 -32.26 -11.43
C VAL A 284 4.90 -33.08 -11.88
N ARG A 285 4.74 -33.19 -13.20
CA ARG A 285 3.72 -34.01 -13.83
C ARG A 285 4.06 -35.46 -13.53
N TRP A 286 3.36 -36.03 -12.57
CA TRP A 286 3.57 -37.39 -12.04
C TRP A 286 3.45 -38.52 -13.09
N TRP A 287 2.96 -38.22 -14.29
CA TRP A 287 2.85 -39.12 -15.45
C TRP A 287 4.09 -39.15 -16.36
N LYS A 288 5.18 -38.44 -16.02
CA LYS A 288 6.45 -38.45 -16.77
C LYS A 288 7.54 -39.35 -16.12
N ARG A 289 7.14 -40.44 -15.46
CA ARG A 289 8.07 -41.51 -15.05
C ARG A 289 7.73 -42.79 -15.78
#